data_AF-A0AAV7CUA6-F1
#
_entry.id   AF-A0AAV7CUA6-F1
#
_cell.length_a   1.000
_cell.length_b   1.000
_cell.length_c   1.000
_cell.angle_alpha   90.00
_cell.angle_beta   90.00
_cell.angle_gamma   90.00
#
_symmetry.space_group_name_H-M   'P 1'
#
loop_
_entity.id
_entity.type
_entity.pdbx_description
1 polymer ?
#
loop_
_entity_poly.entity_id
_entity_poly.type
_entity_poly.pdbx_seq_one_letter_code
_entity_poly.pdbx_strand_id
1 'polypeptide(L)'
;MPEDSALLSLHKSLRRCLDVIDEQQEEWYRALIDCVPLVNTLNNLVDQLLICERVNFSQTPLRGFSILHHQIFYKLEEGIDVTLEKLNRNVRILQGVRDAVSHHVGSVLHVYAVNADEINLETTLERTANSPSLADILEWLKDTEKFFRNQFLNYDIDT
;
A
#
# COMPACT_ATOMS: atom_id res chain seq x y z
N MET A 1 18.82 37.40 4.21
CA MET A 1 19.17 36.51 3.08
C MET A 1 19.39 35.02 3.45
N PRO A 2 19.28 34.53 4.70
CA PRO A 2 19.17 33.08 4.97
C PRO A 2 17.72 32.55 4.92
N GLU A 3 16.74 33.33 5.41
CA GLU A 3 15.31 32.95 5.42
C GLU A 3 14.76 32.58 4.03
N ASP A 4 15.12 33.35 2.99
CA ASP A 4 14.70 33.06 1.60
C ASP A 4 15.29 31.75 1.05
N SER A 5 16.47 31.36 1.52
CA SER A 5 17.15 30.11 1.11
C SER A 5 16.53 28.90 1.81
N ALA A 6 16.24 29.02 3.10
CA ALA A 6 15.56 28.01 3.91
C ALA A 6 14.14 27.71 3.39
N LEU A 7 13.35 28.75 3.12
CA LEU A 7 12.01 28.63 2.56
C LEU A 7 12.02 27.99 1.17
N LEU A 8 12.96 28.38 0.30
CA LEU A 8 13.06 27.81 -1.05
C LEU A 8 13.44 26.32 -1.01
N SER A 9 14.32 25.92 -0.08
CA SER A 9 14.66 24.51 0.16
C SER A 9 13.44 23.70 0.61
N LEU A 10 12.67 24.25 1.56
CA LEU A 10 11.45 23.61 2.06
C LEU A 10 10.38 23.49 0.97
N HIS A 11 10.13 24.54 0.20
CA HIS A 11 9.18 24.51 -0.92
C HIS A 11 9.57 23.47 -1.98
N LYS A 12 10.86 23.33 -2.28
CA LYS A 12 11.35 22.30 -3.21
C LYS A 12 11.12 20.90 -2.66
N SER A 13 11.37 20.69 -1.37
CA SER A 13 11.12 19.41 -0.69
C SER A 13 9.63 19.07 -0.67
N LEU A 14 8.79 20.05 -0.32
CA LEU A 14 7.32 19.94 -0.33
C LEU A 14 6.80 19.56 -1.70
N ARG A 15 7.21 20.28 -2.75
CA ARG A 15 6.78 20.00 -4.12
C ARG A 15 7.11 18.56 -4.51
N ARG A 16 8.35 18.13 -4.25
CA ARG A 16 8.76 16.75 -4.52
C ARG A 16 7.93 15.75 -3.72
N CYS A 17 7.64 16.04 -2.45
CA CYS A 17 6.82 15.16 -1.62
C CYS A 17 5.39 15.04 -2.16
N LEU A 18 4.79 16.14 -2.61
CA LEU A 18 3.45 16.16 -3.20
C LEU A 18 3.40 15.38 -4.52
N ASP A 19 4.38 15.61 -5.41
CA ASP A 19 4.49 14.87 -6.68
C ASP A 19 4.60 13.35 -6.41
N VAL A 20 5.43 12.96 -5.43
CA VAL A 20 5.57 11.54 -5.06
C VAL A 20 4.27 10.99 -4.45
N ILE A 21 3.58 11.73 -3.58
CA ILE A 21 2.32 11.27 -2.99
C ILE A 21 1.27 10.99 -4.09
N ASP A 22 1.18 11.86 -5.10
CA ASP A 22 0.26 11.68 -6.23
C ASP A 22 0.57 10.39 -7.02
N GLU A 23 1.84 10.17 -7.36
CA GLU A 23 2.30 8.94 -8.02
C GLU A 23 2.04 7.69 -7.16
N GLN A 24 2.37 7.75 -5.87
CA GLN A 24 2.20 6.62 -4.94
C GLN A 24 0.73 6.30 -4.70
N GLN A 25 -0.15 7.31 -4.69
CA GLN A 25 -1.59 7.11 -4.53
C GLN A 25 -2.17 6.31 -5.72
N GLU A 26 -1.75 6.62 -6.94
CA GLU A 26 -2.19 5.85 -8.12
C GLU A 26 -1.73 4.39 -8.03
N GLU A 27 -0.46 4.17 -7.69
CA GLU A 27 0.09 2.81 -7.55
C GLU A 27 -0.59 2.02 -6.43
N TRP A 28 -0.92 2.67 -5.31
CA TRP A 28 -1.68 2.06 -4.22
C TRP A 28 -3.05 1.56 -4.69
N TYR A 29 -3.81 2.38 -5.41
CA TYR A 29 -5.14 1.98 -5.90
C TYR A 29 -5.05 0.86 -6.93
N ARG A 30 -4.08 0.91 -7.84
CA ARG A 30 -3.84 -0.18 -8.82
C ARG A 30 -3.54 -1.50 -8.12
N ALA A 31 -2.60 -1.51 -7.18
CA ALA A 31 -2.26 -2.70 -6.42
C ALA A 31 -3.45 -3.27 -5.62
N LEU A 32 -4.28 -2.40 -5.02
CA LEU A 32 -5.51 -2.83 -4.34
C LEU A 32 -6.54 -3.44 -5.28
N ILE A 33 -6.78 -2.82 -6.44
CA ILE A 33 -7.72 -3.34 -7.45
C ILE A 33 -7.26 -4.72 -7.93
N ASP A 34 -5.97 -4.91 -8.12
CA ASP A 34 -5.40 -6.18 -8.56
C ASP A 34 -5.47 -7.28 -7.49
N CYS A 35 -5.56 -6.93 -6.20
CA CYS A 35 -5.76 -7.91 -5.13
C CYS A 35 -7.15 -8.55 -5.15
N VAL A 36 -8.20 -7.82 -5.52
CA VAL A 36 -9.60 -8.30 -5.50
C VAL A 36 -9.80 -9.60 -6.31
N PRO A 37 -9.41 -9.69 -7.59
CA PRO A 37 -9.58 -10.94 -8.35
C PRO A 37 -8.68 -12.06 -7.82
N LEU A 38 -7.52 -11.76 -7.23
CA LEU A 38 -6.62 -12.76 -6.64
C LEU A 38 -7.23 -13.40 -5.40
N VAL A 39 -7.83 -12.61 -4.50
CA VAL A 39 -8.54 -13.11 -3.31
C VAL A 39 -9.72 -13.98 -3.71
N ASN A 40 -10.51 -13.56 -4.72
CA ASN A 40 -11.62 -14.37 -5.22
C ASN A 40 -11.15 -15.70 -5.83
N THR A 41 -10.06 -15.67 -6.60
CA THR A 41 -9.45 -16.87 -7.19
C THR A 41 -8.96 -17.81 -6.10
N LEU A 42 -8.28 -17.28 -5.09
CA LEU A 42 -7.80 -18.05 -3.95
C LEU A 42 -8.94 -18.72 -3.19
N ASN A 43 -10.01 -17.98 -2.90
CA ASN A 43 -11.19 -18.53 -2.22
C ASN A 43 -11.80 -19.70 -3.01
N ASN A 44 -11.97 -19.54 -4.33
CA ASN A 44 -12.48 -20.59 -5.20
C ASN A 44 -11.56 -21.83 -5.22
N LEU A 45 -10.24 -21.65 -5.25
CA LEU A 45 -9.29 -22.75 -5.24
C LEU A 45 -9.33 -23.52 -3.91
N VAL A 46 -9.42 -22.81 -2.79
CA VAL A 46 -9.56 -23.41 -1.45
C VAL A 46 -10.89 -24.17 -1.34
N ASP A 47 -12.00 -23.60 -1.81
CA ASP A 47 -13.30 -24.28 -1.86
C ASP A 47 -13.22 -25.57 -2.68
N GLN A 48 -12.57 -25.53 -3.86
CA GLN A 48 -12.37 -26.70 -4.69
C GLN A 48 -11.51 -27.76 -4.01
N LEU A 49 -10.45 -27.37 -3.29
CA LEU A 49 -9.60 -28.28 -2.52
C LEU A 49 -10.41 -29.00 -1.45
N LEU A 50 -11.18 -28.25 -0.65
CA LEU A 50 -12.04 -28.81 0.40
C LEU A 50 -13.12 -29.74 -0.16
N ILE A 51 -13.69 -29.43 -1.33
CA ILE A 51 -14.64 -30.31 -2.01
C ILE A 51 -13.93 -31.59 -2.48
N CYS A 52 -12.76 -31.48 -3.09
CA CYS A 52 -11.99 -32.63 -3.55
C CYS A 52 -11.63 -33.59 -2.41
N GLU A 53 -11.32 -33.08 -1.21
CA GLU A 53 -11.08 -33.90 -0.02
C GLU A 53 -12.32 -34.67 0.44
N ARG A 54 -13.51 -34.11 0.25
CA ARG A 54 -14.77 -34.71 0.71
C ARG A 54 -15.36 -35.71 -0.30
N VAL A 55 -15.00 -35.61 -1.57
CA VAL A 55 -15.55 -36.46 -2.62
C VAL A 55 -14.95 -37.86 -2.56
N ASN A 56 -15.82 -38.87 -2.48
CA ASN A 56 -15.39 -40.26 -2.66
C ASN A 56 -15.32 -40.60 -4.16
N PHE A 57 -14.14 -40.41 -4.76
CA PHE A 57 -13.91 -40.61 -6.20
C PHE A 57 -14.27 -42.01 -6.70
N SER A 58 -14.17 -43.04 -5.83
CA SER A 58 -14.54 -44.41 -6.18
C SER A 58 -16.04 -44.59 -6.50
N GLN A 59 -16.88 -43.69 -5.98
CA GLN A 59 -18.33 -43.66 -6.21
C GLN A 59 -18.75 -42.72 -7.35
N THR A 60 -17.79 -42.11 -8.04
CA THR A 60 -18.05 -41.21 -9.16
C THR A 60 -17.82 -41.90 -10.51
N PRO A 61 -18.31 -41.33 -11.63
CA PRO A 61 -17.92 -41.77 -12.97
C PRO A 61 -16.41 -41.73 -13.23
N LEU A 62 -15.65 -40.99 -12.41
CA LEU A 62 -14.19 -40.84 -12.53
C LEU A 62 -13.38 -41.97 -11.89
N ARG A 63 -14.04 -42.98 -11.29
CA ARG A 63 -13.39 -44.12 -10.61
C ARG A 63 -12.32 -44.86 -11.44
N GLY A 64 -12.42 -44.81 -12.78
CA GLY A 64 -11.45 -45.46 -13.68
C GLY A 64 -10.10 -44.74 -13.77
N PHE A 65 -10.00 -43.51 -13.27
CA PHE A 65 -8.80 -42.69 -13.33
C PHE A 65 -8.07 -42.69 -11.98
N SER A 66 -7.27 -43.73 -11.74
CA SER A 66 -6.59 -43.97 -10.46
C SER A 66 -5.63 -42.87 -10.00
N ILE A 67 -5.07 -42.08 -10.93
CA ILE A 67 -4.11 -41.00 -10.64
C ILE A 67 -4.78 -39.61 -10.65
N LEU A 68 -6.02 -39.50 -11.14
CA LEU A 68 -6.69 -38.21 -11.34
C LEU A 68 -6.86 -37.44 -10.03
N HIS A 69 -7.18 -38.13 -8.93
CA HIS A 69 -7.26 -37.52 -7.61
C HIS A 69 -5.97 -36.78 -7.27
N HIS A 70 -4.84 -37.48 -7.30
CA HIS A 70 -3.54 -36.88 -7.01
C HIS A 70 -3.20 -35.70 -7.94
N GLN A 71 -3.54 -35.82 -9.23
CA GLN A 71 -3.29 -34.73 -10.19
C GLN A 71 -4.14 -33.49 -9.92
N ILE A 72 -5.40 -33.66 -9.52
CA ILE A 72 -6.30 -32.56 -9.16
C ILE A 72 -5.76 -31.85 -7.91
N PHE A 73 -5.41 -32.61 -6.86
CA PHE A 73 -4.83 -32.05 -5.64
C PHE A 73 -3.57 -31.24 -5.94
N TYR A 74 -2.63 -31.84 -6.65
CA TYR A 74 -1.39 -31.17 -7.03
C TYR A 74 -1.66 -29.87 -7.81
N LYS A 75 -2.62 -29.88 -8.74
CA LYS A 75 -2.97 -28.70 -9.53
C LYS A 75 -3.66 -27.61 -8.72
N LEU A 76 -4.47 -27.98 -7.74
CA LEU A 76 -5.12 -27.03 -6.83
C LEU A 76 -4.09 -26.39 -5.90
N GLU A 77 -3.19 -27.18 -5.29
CA GLU A 77 -2.08 -26.69 -4.48
C GLU A 77 -1.18 -25.74 -5.27
N GLU A 78 -0.75 -26.16 -6.47
CA GLU A 78 0.04 -25.32 -7.38
C GLU A 78 -0.68 -23.99 -7.71
N GLY A 79 -1.99 -24.04 -7.96
CA GLY A 79 -2.81 -22.86 -8.22
C GLY A 79 -2.91 -21.92 -7.02
N ILE A 80 -3.03 -22.47 -5.82
CA ILE A 80 -3.06 -21.72 -4.56
C ILE A 80 -1.72 -21.01 -4.36
N ASP A 81 -0.61 -21.73 -4.48
CA ASP A 81 0.75 -21.19 -4.32
C ASP A 81 1.00 -20.03 -5.29
N VAL A 82 0.71 -20.23 -6.57
CA VAL A 82 0.87 -19.18 -7.60
C VAL A 82 -0.01 -17.96 -7.31
N THR A 83 -1.22 -18.15 -6.79
CA THR A 83 -2.13 -17.04 -6.45
C THR A 83 -1.63 -16.27 -5.22
N LEU A 84 -1.16 -16.98 -4.20
CA LEU A 84 -0.54 -16.39 -3.00
C LEU A 84 0.74 -15.61 -3.34
N GLU A 85 1.57 -16.12 -4.24
CA GLU A 85 2.75 -15.39 -4.71
C GLU A 85 2.39 -14.05 -5.36
N LYS A 86 1.35 -14.02 -6.20
CA LYS A 86 0.87 -12.77 -6.83
C LYS A 86 0.30 -11.81 -5.79
N LEU A 87 -0.49 -12.31 -4.85
CA LEU A 87 -1.05 -11.48 -3.78
C LEU A 87 0.08 -10.87 -2.93
N ASN A 88 1.09 -11.67 -2.56
CA ASN A 88 2.27 -11.21 -1.85
C ASN A 88 3.06 -10.13 -2.60
N ARG A 89 3.12 -10.20 -3.94
CA ARG A 89 3.72 -9.12 -4.74
C ARG A 89 2.96 -7.82 -4.59
N ASN A 90 1.63 -7.85 -4.67
CA ASN A 90 0.81 -6.64 -4.48
C ASN A 90 0.92 -6.09 -3.06
N VAL A 91 0.94 -6.95 -2.04
CA VAL A 91 1.17 -6.52 -0.65
C VAL A 91 2.53 -5.82 -0.50
N ARG A 92 3.58 -6.33 -1.15
CA ARG A 92 4.89 -5.64 -1.16
C ARG A 92 4.86 -4.29 -1.86
N ILE A 93 4.07 -4.14 -2.93
CA ILE A 93 3.86 -2.84 -3.59
C ILE A 93 3.19 -1.86 -2.63
N LEU A 94 2.09 -2.28 -1.98
CA LEU A 94 1.40 -1.46 -0.96
C LEU A 94 2.33 -1.06 0.18
N GLN A 95 3.15 -1.99 0.65
CA GLN A 95 4.18 -1.70 1.66
C GLN A 95 5.19 -0.67 1.14
N GLY A 96 5.65 -0.81 -0.10
CA GLY A 96 6.57 0.12 -0.74
C GLY A 96 6.00 1.53 -0.84
N VAL A 97 4.73 1.67 -1.21
CA VAL A 97 4.02 2.97 -1.22
C VAL A 97 4.02 3.59 0.18
N ARG A 98 3.60 2.83 1.20
CA ARG A 98 3.59 3.31 2.60
C ARG A 98 4.97 3.80 3.02
N ASP A 99 6.01 3.04 2.73
CA ASP A 99 7.39 3.35 3.11
C ASP A 99 7.91 4.58 2.36
N ALA A 100 7.60 4.71 1.07
CA ALA A 100 7.96 5.87 0.26
C ALA A 100 7.30 7.15 0.78
N VAL A 101 5.99 7.14 1.01
CA VAL A 101 5.26 8.31 1.57
C VAL A 101 5.83 8.67 2.94
N SER A 102 6.06 7.68 3.81
CA SER A 102 6.64 7.91 5.15
C SER A 102 8.02 8.55 5.07
N HIS A 103 8.87 8.09 4.14
CA HIS A 103 10.21 8.65 3.93
C HIS A 103 10.15 10.11 3.46
N HIS A 104 9.30 10.41 2.46
CA HIS A 104 9.21 11.76 1.91
C HIS A 104 8.60 12.76 2.89
N VAL A 105 7.54 12.38 3.61
CA VAL A 105 6.96 13.20 4.66
C VAL A 105 7.96 13.43 5.80
N GLY A 106 8.67 12.39 6.22
CA GLY A 106 9.75 12.51 7.21
C GLY A 106 10.87 13.45 6.75
N SER A 107 11.25 13.40 5.47
CA SER A 107 12.26 14.29 4.90
C SER A 107 11.83 15.76 4.91
N VAL A 108 10.58 16.06 4.52
CA VAL A 108 10.02 17.42 4.60
C VAL A 108 10.02 17.92 6.04
N LEU A 109 9.52 17.11 6.98
CA LEU A 109 9.46 17.49 8.40
C LEU A 109 10.86 17.72 8.99
N HIS A 110 11.85 16.94 8.55
CA HIS A 110 13.25 17.15 8.93
C HIS A 110 13.79 18.47 8.38
N VAL A 111 13.57 18.78 7.10
CA VAL A 111 13.98 20.05 6.50
C VAL A 111 13.33 21.23 7.24
N TYR A 112 12.03 21.15 7.54
CA TYR A 112 11.36 22.17 8.34
C TYR A 112 11.99 22.31 9.73
N ALA A 113 12.21 21.20 10.45
CA ALA A 113 12.77 21.23 11.81
C ALA A 113 14.18 21.82 11.86
N VAL A 114 15.04 21.54 10.87
CA VAL A 114 16.40 22.09 10.78
C VAL A 114 16.39 23.60 10.52
N ASN A 115 15.38 24.11 9.82
CA ASN A 115 15.28 25.52 9.46
C ASN A 115 14.26 26.29 10.32
N ALA A 116 13.73 25.70 11.40
CA ALA A 116 12.64 26.28 12.18
C ALA A 116 13.01 27.61 12.86
N ASP A 117 14.29 27.81 13.19
CA ASP A 117 14.76 29.08 13.75
C ASP A 117 14.84 30.21 12.70
N GLU A 118 14.97 29.85 11.42
CA GLU A 118 15.00 30.80 10.29
C GLU A 118 13.60 31.01 9.68
N ILE A 119 12.72 30.01 9.79
CA ILE A 119 11.34 30.08 9.33
C ILE A 119 10.48 30.57 10.50
N ASN A 120 10.22 31.87 10.54
CA ASN A 120 9.43 32.46 11.61
C ASN A 120 7.99 31.88 11.65
N LEU A 121 7.34 31.99 12.81
CA LEU A 121 5.99 31.49 13.04
C LEU A 121 4.93 32.20 12.17
N GLU A 122 5.14 33.47 11.84
CA GLU A 122 4.21 34.27 11.04
C GLU A 122 4.14 33.75 9.60
N THR A 123 5.29 33.52 8.96
CA THR A 123 5.43 32.89 7.65
C THR A 123 4.85 31.48 7.63
N THR A 124 4.95 30.74 8.75
CA THR A 124 4.40 29.38 8.84
C THR A 124 2.87 29.36 8.83
N LEU A 125 2.24 30.39 9.41
CA LEU A 125 0.80 30.55 9.52
C LEU A 125 0.19 31.39 8.39
N GLU A 126 1.03 32.02 7.56
CA GLU A 126 0.60 32.89 6.48
C GLU A 126 -0.20 32.11 5.44
N ARG A 127 -1.45 32.54 5.23
CA ARG A 127 -2.33 32.02 4.18
C ARG A 127 -2.46 33.05 3.09
N THR A 128 -2.49 32.60 1.84
CA THR A 128 -2.81 33.48 0.71
C THR A 128 -4.16 33.10 0.12
N ALA A 129 -4.72 33.97 -0.73
CA ALA A 129 -5.98 33.66 -1.44
C ALA A 129 -5.90 32.38 -2.29
N ASN A 130 -4.68 31.96 -2.68
CA ASN A 130 -4.46 30.87 -3.61
C ASN A 130 -3.65 29.70 -3.02
N SER A 131 -3.22 29.79 -1.75
CA SER A 131 -2.43 28.72 -1.13
C SER A 131 -2.76 28.59 0.36
N PRO A 132 -2.88 27.34 0.87
CA PRO A 132 -2.93 27.10 2.30
C PRO A 132 -1.63 27.54 2.99
N SER A 133 -1.65 27.65 4.31
CA SER A 133 -0.44 27.96 5.07
C SER A 133 0.53 26.79 5.07
N LEU A 134 1.79 27.05 5.40
CA LEU A 134 2.77 26.00 5.58
C LEU A 134 2.33 25.02 6.69
N ALA A 135 1.75 25.52 7.78
CA ALA A 135 1.21 24.68 8.85
C ALA A 135 0.14 23.70 8.33
N ASP A 136 -0.81 24.20 7.53
CA ASP A 136 -1.89 23.38 6.94
C ASP A 136 -1.32 22.27 6.05
N ILE A 137 -0.30 22.59 5.24
CA ILE A 137 0.35 21.61 4.35
C ILE A 137 1.07 20.54 5.16
N LEU A 138 1.82 20.94 6.19
CA LEU A 138 2.56 19.99 7.04
C LEU A 138 1.62 19.09 7.84
N GLU A 139 0.49 19.62 8.30
CA GLU A 139 -0.58 18.83 8.92
C GLU A 139 -1.16 17.82 7.93
N TRP A 140 -1.54 18.28 6.73
CA TRP A 140 -2.06 17.41 5.68
C TRP A 140 -1.09 16.29 5.29
N LEU A 141 0.21 16.57 5.24
CA LEU A 141 1.24 15.55 4.96
C LEU A 141 1.29 14.47 6.05
N LYS A 142 1.20 14.88 7.33
CA LYS A 142 1.14 13.92 8.44
C LYS A 142 -0.13 13.07 8.41
N ASP A 143 -1.27 13.68 8.10
CA ASP A 143 -2.52 12.95 7.98
C ASP A 143 -2.52 11.97 6.81
N THR A 144 -1.91 12.37 5.69
CA THR A 144 -1.72 11.50 4.52
C THR A 144 -0.81 10.32 4.85
N GLU A 145 0.31 10.55 5.51
CA GLU A 145 1.24 9.51 5.93
C GLU A 145 0.59 8.55 6.95
N LYS A 146 -0.19 9.10 7.89
CA LYS A 146 -1.01 8.31 8.81
C LYS A 146 -2.05 7.46 8.08
N PHE A 147 -2.70 7.99 7.05
CA PHE A 147 -3.65 7.23 6.23
C PHE A 147 -2.99 5.99 5.62
N PHE A 148 -1.87 6.13 4.91
CA PHE A 148 -1.20 4.96 4.29
C PHE A 148 -0.69 3.96 5.32
N ARG A 149 -0.15 4.42 6.46
CA ARG A 149 0.27 3.53 7.56
C ARG A 149 -0.91 2.76 8.13
N ASN A 150 -2.00 3.44 8.45
CA ASN A 150 -3.18 2.82 9.04
C ASN A 150 -3.86 1.85 8.08
N GLN A 151 -3.97 2.20 6.80
CA GLN A 151 -4.58 1.31 5.81
C GLN A 151 -3.76 0.04 5.59
N PHE A 152 -2.44 0.10 5.76
CA PHE A 152 -1.58 -1.08 5.73
C PHE A 152 -1.61 -1.88 7.04
N LEU A 153 -1.56 -1.20 8.19
CA LEU A 153 -1.40 -1.82 9.52
C LEU A 153 -2.72 -2.23 10.20
N ASN A 154 -3.86 -1.64 9.85
CA ASN A 154 -5.17 -2.06 10.38
C ASN A 154 -5.61 -3.45 9.85
N TYR A 155 -4.73 -4.17 9.16
CA TYR A 155 -4.81 -5.60 8.88
C TYR A 155 -3.94 -6.46 9.80
N ASP A 156 -3.30 -5.91 10.83
CA ASP A 156 -2.95 -6.69 12.02
C ASP A 156 -4.26 -7.01 12.74
N ILE A 157 -4.81 -8.15 12.32
CA ILE A 157 -5.91 -8.86 12.94
C ILE A 157 -5.64 -8.89 14.45
N ASP A 158 -6.58 -8.36 15.24
CA ASP A 158 -6.77 -8.75 16.64
C ASP A 158 -6.73 -10.29 16.70
N THR A 159 -5.55 -10.84 17.00
CA THR A 159 -5.27 -12.27 17.21
C THR A 159 -4.94 -12.50 18.67
#